data_AF-A0A9W8H4D4-F1
#
_entry.id   AF-A0A9W8H4D4-F1
#
_cell.length_a   1.000
_cell.length_b   1.000
_cell.length_c   1.000
_cell.angle_alpha   90.00
_cell.angle_beta   90.00
_cell.angle_gamma   90.00
#
_symmetry.space_group_name_H-M   'P 1'
#
loop_
_entity.id
_entity.type
_entity.pdbx_description
1 polymer ?
#
loop_
_entity_poly.entity_id
_entity_poly.type
_entity_poly.pdbx_seq_one_letter_code
_entity_poly.pdbx_strand_id
1 'polypeptide(L)'
;MLNLRSVSGLTSITQGHTTACAPFAQLAYLNASTLKELKLINPEESDWRALIYGDTKTPAVYSSLTKFLLEPIDVPYDRPWAAIEDAVPFPALLELDVSGDYPFNDDVLFRGNGGTLRKLCISFRALTRNAFGQFNVFNRSGARRTNLIDIDVVDNVDEELLVGQASARIAQQIHIVLEATKILFL
;
A
#
# COMPACT_ATOMS: atom_id res chain seq x y z
N MET A 1 0.62 8.47 30.23
CA MET A 1 0.66 7.49 29.12
C MET A 1 -0.76 6.98 28.88
N LEU A 2 -1.26 7.08 27.65
CA LEU A 2 -2.53 6.45 27.26
C LEU A 2 -2.32 4.94 27.13
N ASN A 3 -3.18 4.13 27.76
CA ASN A 3 -3.18 2.69 27.55
C ASN A 3 -3.92 2.37 26.25
N LEU A 4 -3.18 2.21 25.15
CA LEU A 4 -3.77 1.95 23.83
C LEU A 4 -4.59 0.65 23.79
N ARG A 5 -4.30 -0.32 24.67
CA ARG A 5 -5.01 -1.61 24.72
C ARG A 5 -6.45 -1.49 25.22
N SER A 6 -6.82 -0.39 25.89
CA SER A 6 -8.22 -0.15 26.30
C SER A 6 -9.05 0.53 25.21
N VAL A 7 -8.43 0.93 24.09
CA VAL A 7 -9.12 1.61 22.99
C VAL A 7 -9.45 0.58 21.91
N SER A 8 -10.72 0.21 21.82
CA SER A 8 -11.23 -0.80 20.89
C SER A 8 -12.46 -0.30 20.12
N GLY A 9 -12.77 -0.95 19.01
CA GLY A 9 -13.93 -0.62 18.18
C GLY A 9 -13.76 0.63 17.34
N LEU A 10 -12.53 1.11 17.16
CA LEU A 10 -12.28 2.22 16.25
C LEU A 10 -12.57 1.80 14.81
N THR A 11 -13.23 2.70 14.09
CA THR A 11 -13.61 2.52 12.67
C THR A 11 -12.83 3.42 11.73
N SER A 12 -12.26 4.52 12.22
CA SER A 12 -11.43 5.42 11.44
C SER A 12 -10.24 5.88 12.29
N ILE A 13 -9.03 5.80 11.73
CA ILE A 13 -7.81 6.32 12.34
C ILE A 13 -7.13 7.21 11.30
N THR A 14 -6.87 8.45 11.69
CA THR A 14 -6.09 9.39 10.89
C THR A 14 -4.91 9.89 11.72
N GLN A 15 -3.72 9.69 11.20
CA GLN A 15 -2.47 10.19 11.77
C GLN A 15 -1.94 11.30 10.86
N GLY A 16 -1.84 12.51 11.41
CA GLY A 16 -1.23 13.66 10.73
C GLY A 16 0.27 13.72 10.93
N HIS A 17 0.96 14.71 10.35
CA HIS A 17 2.41 14.88 10.48
C HIS A 17 2.89 14.89 11.94
N THR A 18 3.42 13.76 12.40
CA THR A 18 4.00 13.61 13.73
C THR A 18 5.21 12.70 13.63
N THR A 19 6.27 13.00 14.39
CA THR A 19 7.51 12.21 14.44
C THR A 19 7.40 10.93 15.28
N ALA A 20 6.19 10.51 15.64
CA ALA A 20 5.96 9.38 16.54
C ALA A 20 4.70 8.61 16.13
N CYS A 21 4.83 7.83 15.06
CA CYS A 21 3.74 7.08 14.45
C CYS A 21 3.51 5.71 15.09
N ALA A 22 4.46 5.18 15.88
CA ALA A 22 4.39 3.83 16.44
C ALA A 22 3.14 3.57 17.30
N PRO A 23 2.67 4.53 18.14
CA PRO A 23 1.40 4.41 18.85
C PRO A 23 0.19 4.25 17.93
N PHE A 24 0.18 4.91 16.76
CA PHE A 24 -0.93 4.88 15.80
C PHE A 24 -0.95 3.57 15.03
N ALA A 25 0.22 3.10 14.58
CA ALA A 25 0.34 1.79 13.94
C ALA A 25 -0.10 0.65 14.89
N GLN A 26 0.30 0.72 16.16
CA GLN A 26 -0.15 -0.23 17.18
C GLN A 26 -1.65 -0.12 17.45
N LEU A 27 -2.20 1.10 17.50
CA LEU A 27 -3.64 1.30 17.67
C LEU A 27 -4.44 0.74 16.48
N ALA A 28 -3.96 0.93 15.25
CA ALA A 28 -4.53 0.35 14.05
C ALA A 28 -4.48 -1.18 14.09
N TYR A 29 -3.33 -1.76 14.48
CA TYR A 29 -3.17 -3.21 14.66
C TYR A 29 -4.20 -3.77 15.66
N LEU A 30 -4.37 -3.12 16.81
CA LEU A 30 -5.33 -3.53 17.84
C LEU A 30 -6.80 -3.42 17.39
N ASN A 31 -7.07 -2.60 16.38
CA ASN A 31 -8.41 -2.38 15.83
C ASN A 31 -8.58 -2.96 14.43
N ALA A 32 -7.67 -3.85 13.99
CA ALA A 32 -7.65 -4.33 12.60
C ALA A 32 -9.00 -4.92 12.13
N SER A 33 -9.71 -5.64 13.00
CA SER A 33 -11.00 -6.24 12.66
C SER A 33 -12.16 -5.24 12.51
N THR A 34 -12.07 -4.05 13.11
CA THR A 34 -13.14 -3.04 13.10
C THR A 34 -12.85 -1.82 12.24
N LEU A 35 -11.58 -1.59 11.94
CA LEU A 35 -11.12 -0.41 11.21
C LEU A 35 -11.63 -0.44 9.77
N LYS A 36 -12.29 0.64 9.34
CA LYS A 36 -12.84 0.84 7.99
C LYS A 36 -12.03 1.82 7.16
N GLU A 37 -11.43 2.80 7.83
CA GLU A 37 -10.61 3.84 7.24
C GLU A 37 -9.29 4.00 8.00
N LEU A 38 -8.18 4.04 7.27
CA LEU A 38 -6.86 4.28 7.81
C LEU A 38 -6.16 5.33 6.96
N LYS A 39 -5.67 6.39 7.61
CA LYS A 39 -4.82 7.40 6.98
C LYS A 39 -3.53 7.55 7.77
N LEU A 40 -2.40 7.31 7.10
CA LEU A 40 -1.05 7.45 7.66
C LEU A 40 -0.26 8.44 6.81
N ILE A 41 0.26 9.49 7.45
CA ILE A 41 1.04 10.56 6.80
C ILE A 41 2.46 10.54 7.37
N ASN A 42 3.44 10.44 6.49
CA ASN A 42 4.86 10.28 6.85
C ASN A 42 5.14 9.17 7.90
N PRO A 43 4.63 7.94 7.72
CA PRO A 43 5.03 6.80 8.54
C PRO A 43 6.49 6.39 8.28
N GLU A 44 7.19 6.06 9.36
CA GLU A 44 8.54 5.52 9.37
C GLU A 44 8.53 3.99 9.14
N GLU A 45 9.71 3.41 8.87
CA GLU A 45 9.88 1.96 8.70
C GLU A 45 9.27 1.15 9.86
N SER A 46 9.47 1.62 11.09
CA SER A 46 8.99 0.93 12.28
C SER A 46 7.47 0.85 12.35
N ASP A 47 6.78 1.81 11.74
CA ASP A 47 5.32 1.89 11.76
C ASP A 47 4.70 0.85 10.87
N TRP A 48 5.26 0.56 9.70
CA TRP A 48 4.67 -0.50 8.87
C TRP A 48 4.89 -1.88 9.47
N ARG A 49 6.01 -2.09 10.16
CA ARG A 49 6.22 -3.34 10.91
C ARG A 49 5.17 -3.47 12.01
N ALA A 50 4.92 -2.40 12.76
CA ALA A 50 3.88 -2.39 13.77
C ALA A 50 2.47 -2.54 13.18
N LEU A 51 2.20 -1.92 12.03
CA LEU A 51 0.91 -1.98 11.35
C LEU A 51 0.60 -3.40 10.87
N ILE A 52 1.58 -4.09 10.29
CA ILE A 52 1.36 -5.44 9.78
C ILE A 52 1.57 -6.50 10.85
N TYR A 53 2.61 -6.46 11.66
CA TYR A 53 2.96 -7.56 12.58
C TYR A 53 2.66 -7.29 14.06
N GLY A 54 2.41 -6.02 14.41
CA GLY A 54 2.35 -5.57 15.79
C GLY A 54 3.57 -6.06 16.58
N ASP A 55 3.35 -6.51 17.80
CA ASP A 55 4.38 -7.12 18.65
C ASP A 55 4.47 -8.64 18.49
N THR A 56 3.50 -9.28 17.83
CA THR A 56 3.32 -10.74 17.88
C THR A 56 3.92 -11.50 16.71
N LYS A 57 4.54 -10.81 15.74
CA LYS A 57 5.06 -11.38 14.47
C LYS A 57 3.99 -12.09 13.63
N THR A 58 2.71 -11.90 13.97
CA THR A 58 1.58 -12.42 13.21
C THR A 58 1.04 -11.29 12.34
N PRO A 59 0.91 -11.48 11.02
CA PRO A 59 0.27 -10.49 10.17
C PRO A 59 -1.16 -10.18 10.63
N ALA A 60 -1.46 -8.91 10.85
CA ALA A 60 -2.81 -8.39 11.04
C ALA A 60 -3.62 -8.58 9.77
N VAL A 61 -4.89 -8.91 9.96
CA VAL A 61 -5.88 -8.94 8.89
C VAL A 61 -6.93 -7.87 9.18
N TYR A 62 -6.90 -6.84 8.36
CA TYR A 62 -7.81 -5.71 8.39
C TYR A 62 -9.10 -6.07 7.62
N SER A 63 -9.89 -6.98 8.18
CA SER A 63 -11.06 -7.57 7.51
C SER A 63 -12.16 -6.57 7.14
N SER A 64 -12.18 -5.40 7.78
CA SER A 64 -13.20 -4.36 7.58
C SER A 64 -12.67 -3.13 6.86
N LEU A 65 -11.36 -3.07 6.55
CA LEU A 65 -10.72 -1.87 6.03
C LEU A 65 -11.07 -1.71 4.55
N THR A 66 -11.84 -0.67 4.26
CA THR A 66 -12.31 -0.35 2.91
C THR A 66 -11.55 0.80 2.27
N LYS A 67 -10.96 1.69 3.07
CA LYS A 67 -10.20 2.85 2.59
C LYS A 67 -8.86 2.96 3.30
N PHE A 68 -7.80 2.97 2.52
CA PHE A 68 -6.44 3.15 3.04
C PHE A 68 -5.74 4.26 2.26
N LEU A 69 -5.38 5.33 2.96
CA LEU A 69 -4.62 6.44 2.43
C LEU A 69 -3.22 6.47 3.06
N LEU A 70 -2.23 6.53 2.19
CA LEU A 70 -0.83 6.43 2.50
C LEU A 70 -0.03 7.58 1.89
N GLU A 71 0.66 8.35 2.73
CA GLU A 71 1.52 9.43 2.27
C GLU A 71 2.96 9.25 2.83
N PRO A 72 3.74 8.27 2.34
CA PRO A 72 5.12 8.05 2.80
C PRO A 72 6.04 9.20 2.36
N ILE A 73 7.05 9.50 3.19
CA ILE A 73 8.13 10.43 2.84
C ILE A 73 9.46 9.70 3.08
N ASP A 74 10.43 9.89 2.19
CA ASP A 74 11.82 9.42 2.33
C ASP A 74 11.97 7.91 2.66
N VAL A 75 11.25 7.04 1.94
CA VAL A 75 11.38 5.59 2.11
C VAL A 75 12.78 5.14 1.66
N PRO A 76 13.61 4.53 2.54
CA PRO A 76 14.93 4.02 2.16
C PRO A 76 14.80 2.82 1.22
N TYR A 77 15.35 2.92 0.02
CA TYR A 77 15.30 1.86 -1.02
C TYR A 77 16.21 0.67 -0.77
N ASP A 78 17.22 0.86 0.07
CA ASP A 78 18.33 -0.04 0.29
C ASP A 78 18.04 -1.12 1.34
N ARG A 79 16.87 -1.07 2.00
CA ARG A 79 16.53 -2.00 3.08
C ARG A 79 15.49 -3.01 2.64
N PRO A 80 15.86 -4.29 2.49
CA PRO A 80 14.89 -5.31 2.17
C PRO A 80 13.86 -5.44 3.30
N TRP A 81 12.60 -5.07 3.03
CA TRP A 81 11.48 -5.52 3.85
C TRP A 81 11.40 -7.04 3.78
N ALA A 82 11.24 -7.70 4.92
CA ALA A 82 11.03 -9.15 4.92
C ALA A 82 9.67 -9.43 4.27
N ALA A 83 9.68 -10.05 3.08
CA ALA A 83 8.48 -10.38 2.33
C ALA A 83 7.47 -11.07 3.25
N ILE A 84 6.22 -10.61 3.19
CA ILE A 84 5.17 -11.18 4.02
C ILE A 84 4.63 -12.36 3.23
N GLU A 85 5.22 -13.54 3.38
CA GLU A 85 4.81 -14.69 2.59
C GLU A 85 3.33 -15.04 2.89
N ASP A 86 2.52 -15.12 1.82
CA ASP A 86 1.13 -15.59 1.78
C ASP A 86 0.05 -14.84 2.59
N ALA A 87 0.40 -13.86 3.42
CA ALA A 87 -0.63 -13.10 4.16
C ALA A 87 -1.36 -12.09 3.26
N VAL A 88 -2.66 -11.91 3.48
CA VAL A 88 -3.51 -10.90 2.82
C VAL A 88 -4.00 -9.92 3.88
N PRO A 89 -3.25 -8.84 4.18
CA PRO A 89 -3.61 -7.98 5.30
C PRO A 89 -4.86 -7.13 5.05
N PHE A 90 -5.19 -6.84 3.79
CA PHE A 90 -6.27 -5.90 3.44
C PHE A 90 -7.30 -6.53 2.48
N PRO A 91 -7.99 -7.63 2.87
CA PRO A 91 -8.83 -8.40 1.95
C PRO A 91 -10.08 -7.64 1.46
N ALA A 92 -10.57 -6.67 2.23
CA ALA A 92 -11.79 -5.91 1.94
C ALA A 92 -11.54 -4.52 1.34
N LEU A 93 -10.31 -4.25 0.88
CA LEU A 93 -9.92 -2.91 0.45
C LEU A 93 -10.65 -2.50 -0.83
N LEU A 94 -11.29 -1.32 -0.82
CA LEU A 94 -12.04 -0.75 -1.95
C LEU A 94 -11.32 0.46 -2.54
N GLU A 95 -10.71 1.28 -1.70
CA GLU A 95 -9.98 2.48 -2.06
C GLU A 95 -8.57 2.44 -1.47
N LEU A 96 -7.56 2.51 -2.34
CA LEU A 96 -6.17 2.64 -1.97
C LEU A 96 -5.60 3.91 -2.59
N ASP A 97 -5.00 4.76 -1.77
CA ASP A 97 -4.29 5.96 -2.21
C ASP A 97 -2.88 5.95 -1.64
N VAL A 98 -1.87 5.94 -2.50
CA VAL A 98 -0.45 5.98 -2.15
C VAL A 98 0.17 7.20 -2.83
N SER A 99 0.16 8.34 -2.15
CA SER A 99 0.57 9.64 -2.72
C SER A 99 2.08 9.91 -2.64
N GLY A 100 2.83 9.05 -1.95
CA GLY A 100 4.30 9.08 -1.86
C GLY A 100 4.97 7.83 -2.42
N ASP A 101 6.19 7.55 -1.97
CA ASP A 101 6.92 6.37 -2.44
C ASP A 101 6.36 5.07 -1.86
N TYR A 102 6.19 4.05 -2.70
CA TYR A 102 5.68 2.76 -2.24
C TYR A 102 6.66 2.12 -1.24
N PRO A 103 6.23 1.83 0.01
CA PRO A 103 7.15 1.51 1.09
C PRO A 103 7.45 0.02 1.25
N PHE A 104 6.91 -0.84 0.38
CA PHE A 104 7.03 -2.30 0.49
C PHE A 104 7.83 -2.90 -0.68
N ASN A 105 8.49 -4.02 -0.40
CA ASN A 105 9.25 -4.79 -1.39
C ASN A 105 8.47 -6.02 -1.88
N ASP A 106 7.15 -5.95 -1.83
CA ASP A 106 6.24 -6.97 -2.32
C ASP A 106 4.87 -6.35 -2.64
N ASP A 107 3.90 -7.18 -2.98
CA ASP A 107 2.55 -6.80 -3.35
C ASP A 107 1.59 -6.66 -2.17
N VAL A 108 2.06 -6.49 -0.93
CA VAL A 108 1.23 -6.57 0.29
C VAL A 108 -0.02 -5.67 0.28
N LEU A 109 0.05 -4.45 -0.29
CA LEU A 109 -1.11 -3.55 -0.37
C LEU A 109 -2.11 -3.96 -1.46
N PHE A 110 -1.71 -4.79 -2.41
CA PHE A 110 -2.52 -5.24 -3.56
C PHE A 110 -2.93 -6.71 -3.46
N ARG A 111 -2.26 -7.46 -2.59
CA ARG A 111 -2.43 -8.91 -2.48
C ARG A 111 -3.85 -9.20 -2.02
N GLY A 112 -4.52 -10.11 -2.74
CA GLY A 112 -5.84 -10.62 -2.37
C GLY A 112 -7.00 -9.62 -2.47
N ASN A 113 -6.76 -8.34 -2.77
CA ASN A 113 -7.83 -7.35 -2.98
C ASN A 113 -8.13 -7.10 -4.47
N GLY A 114 -7.69 -8.01 -5.34
CA GLY A 114 -7.93 -7.92 -6.77
C GLY A 114 -9.42 -7.66 -7.09
N GLY A 115 -10.30 -8.55 -6.66
CA GLY A 115 -11.73 -8.44 -6.94
C GLY A 115 -12.49 -7.34 -6.17
N THR A 116 -11.87 -6.72 -5.17
CA THR A 116 -12.53 -5.75 -4.26
C THR A 116 -12.09 -4.31 -4.51
N LEU A 117 -10.85 -4.09 -4.94
CA LEU A 117 -10.30 -2.76 -5.14
C LEU A 117 -10.99 -2.06 -6.33
N ARG A 118 -11.63 -0.92 -6.04
CA ARG A 118 -12.41 -0.13 -7.00
C ARG A 118 -11.69 1.15 -7.41
N LYS A 119 -10.94 1.75 -6.48
CA LYS A 119 -10.16 2.97 -6.71
C LYS A 119 -8.71 2.75 -6.29
N LEU A 120 -7.81 3.07 -7.21
CA LEU A 120 -6.37 3.09 -6.95
C LEU A 120 -5.79 4.45 -7.35
N CYS A 121 -5.25 5.17 -6.39
CA CYS A 121 -4.42 6.34 -6.61
C CYS A 121 -2.99 5.98 -6.24
N ILE A 122 -2.04 6.18 -7.16
CA ILE A 122 -0.62 5.91 -6.88
C ILE A 122 0.30 6.94 -7.52
N SER A 123 1.24 7.42 -6.72
CA SER A 123 2.31 8.32 -7.13
C SER A 123 3.44 7.53 -7.80
N PHE A 124 3.83 7.96 -9.01
CA PHE A 124 4.77 7.21 -9.86
C PHE A 124 6.19 7.78 -9.88
N ARG A 125 6.71 8.12 -8.71
CA ARG A 125 8.07 8.63 -8.54
C ARG A 125 9.13 7.61 -8.97
N ALA A 126 10.32 8.10 -9.31
CA ALA A 126 11.43 7.29 -9.83
C ALA A 126 11.77 6.09 -8.94
N LEU A 127 11.73 6.33 -7.63
CA LEU A 127 11.88 5.33 -6.60
C LEU A 127 10.79 4.26 -6.74
N THR A 128 9.51 4.62 -6.59
CA THR A 128 8.38 3.67 -6.70
C THR A 128 8.43 2.80 -7.97
N ARG A 129 8.81 3.38 -9.11
CA ARG A 129 9.04 2.65 -10.37
C ARG A 129 10.06 1.53 -10.22
N ASN A 130 11.20 1.84 -9.62
CA ASN A 130 12.26 0.86 -9.39
C ASN A 130 11.80 -0.25 -8.44
N ALA A 131 11.09 0.08 -7.36
CA ALA A 131 10.56 -0.93 -6.44
C ALA A 131 9.62 -1.90 -7.14
N PHE A 132 8.71 -1.39 -7.97
CA PHE A 132 7.73 -2.23 -8.66
C PHE A 132 8.38 -3.23 -9.61
N GLY A 133 9.37 -2.77 -10.39
CA GLY A 133 10.13 -3.63 -11.30
C GLY A 133 11.03 -4.63 -10.56
N GLN A 134 11.81 -4.15 -9.59
CA GLN A 134 12.78 -4.95 -8.85
C GLN A 134 12.09 -6.01 -7.98
N PHE A 135 11.00 -5.64 -7.31
CA PHE A 135 10.34 -6.47 -6.31
C PHE A 135 9.11 -7.19 -6.83
N ASN A 136 8.83 -7.11 -8.13
CA ASN A 136 7.74 -7.86 -8.75
C ASN A 136 6.38 -7.60 -8.09
N VAL A 137 6.12 -6.35 -7.68
CA VAL A 137 4.94 -5.90 -6.90
C VAL A 137 3.59 -6.21 -7.59
N PHE A 138 3.58 -6.47 -8.89
CA PHE A 138 2.37 -6.89 -9.62
C PHE A 138 2.45 -8.29 -10.24
N ASN A 139 3.57 -9.00 -10.03
CA ASN A 139 3.84 -10.27 -10.72
C ASN A 139 3.49 -11.51 -9.87
N ARG A 140 3.37 -11.39 -8.53
CA ARG A 140 3.29 -12.55 -7.62
C ARG A 140 1.88 -13.02 -7.25
N SER A 141 0.82 -12.22 -7.40
CA SER A 141 -0.53 -12.68 -7.04
C SER A 141 -1.60 -12.05 -7.94
N GLY A 142 -2.74 -12.74 -8.04
CA GLY A 142 -4.12 -12.39 -8.46
C GLY A 142 -4.54 -11.04 -9.09
N ALA A 143 -3.71 -10.00 -9.19
CA ALA A 143 -3.99 -8.70 -9.80
C ALA A 143 -4.42 -8.78 -11.28
N ARG A 144 -4.31 -9.95 -11.91
CA ARG A 144 -4.87 -10.23 -13.25
C ARG A 144 -6.40 -10.12 -13.31
N ARG A 145 -7.10 -9.97 -12.17
CA ARG A 145 -8.56 -9.82 -12.09
C ARG A 145 -8.95 -8.71 -11.10
N THR A 146 -8.52 -7.48 -11.38
CA THR A 146 -9.01 -6.32 -10.64
C THR A 146 -10.19 -5.63 -11.32
N ASN A 147 -11.27 -5.39 -10.56
CA ASN A 147 -12.42 -4.60 -11.00
C ASN A 147 -12.17 -3.10 -10.75
N LEU A 148 -11.03 -2.59 -11.23
CA LEU A 148 -10.68 -1.19 -11.05
C LEU A 148 -11.62 -0.33 -11.89
N ILE A 149 -12.40 0.49 -11.19
CA ILE A 149 -13.33 1.45 -11.79
C ILE A 149 -12.59 2.76 -12.07
N ASP A 150 -11.66 3.12 -11.19
CA ASP A 150 -10.94 4.39 -11.23
C ASP A 150 -9.46 4.18 -10.90
N ILE A 151 -8.60 4.68 -11.77
CA ILE A 151 -7.14 4.61 -11.61
C ILE A 151 -6.59 5.99 -11.91
N ASP A 152 -6.02 6.61 -10.88
CA ASP A 152 -5.30 7.87 -11.00
C ASP A 152 -3.82 7.62 -10.78
N VAL A 153 -3.02 7.86 -11.83
CA VAL A 153 -1.57 7.76 -11.77
C VAL A 153 -1.02 9.17 -11.80
N VAL A 154 -0.55 9.62 -10.65
CA VAL A 154 0.08 10.94 -10.54
C VAL A 154 1.56 10.77 -10.88
N ASP A 155 1.90 11.05 -12.13
CA ASP A 155 3.30 11.09 -12.57
C ASP A 155 3.94 12.40 -12.08
N ASN A 156 4.59 12.32 -10.93
CA ASN A 156 5.46 13.37 -10.45
C ASN A 156 6.81 13.18 -11.13
N VAL A 157 6.92 13.69 -12.36
CA VAL A 157 8.17 13.72 -13.10
C VAL A 157 9.05 14.78 -12.43
N ASP A 158 9.89 14.35 -11.48
CA ASP A 158 11.06 15.14 -11.12
C ASP A 158 11.92 15.24 -12.40
N GLU A 159 12.10 16.45 -12.92
CA GLU A 159 12.79 16.74 -14.19
C GLU A 159 14.27 16.29 -14.21
N GLU A 160 14.79 15.70 -13.14
CA GLU A 160 16.15 15.18 -13.04
C GLU A 160 16.17 13.65 -12.92
N LEU A 161 15.97 12.93 -14.03
CA LEU A 161 16.84 11.80 -14.42
C LEU A 161 16.32 11.15 -15.71
N LEU A 162 17.21 11.07 -16.70
CA LEU A 162 17.07 10.31 -17.94
C LEU A 162 16.77 8.83 -17.68
N VAL A 163 15.47 8.45 -17.65
CA VAL A 163 15.01 7.05 -17.62
C VAL A 163 13.94 6.83 -18.69
N GLY A 164 14.22 7.24 -19.92
CA GLY A 164 13.24 7.19 -21.02
C GLY A 164 12.80 5.77 -21.43
N GLN A 165 13.64 4.75 -21.24
CA GLN A 165 13.34 3.39 -21.70
C GLN A 165 12.74 2.47 -20.61
N ALA A 166 13.14 2.63 -19.34
CA ALA A 166 12.54 1.87 -18.24
C ALA A 166 11.20 2.47 -17.81
N SER A 167 11.03 3.80 -17.84
CA SER A 167 9.72 4.43 -17.61
C SER A 167 8.73 4.06 -18.71
N ALA A 168 9.13 4.06 -19.98
CA ALA A 168 8.27 3.59 -21.07
C ALA A 168 7.90 2.11 -20.90
N ARG A 169 8.84 1.24 -20.51
CA ARG A 169 8.54 -0.18 -20.24
C ARG A 169 7.64 -0.38 -19.05
N ILE A 170 7.85 0.32 -17.94
CA ILE A 170 7.02 0.18 -16.72
C ILE A 170 5.64 0.80 -16.95
N ALA A 171 5.55 1.97 -17.58
CA ALA A 171 4.28 2.55 -18.01
C ALA A 171 3.57 1.63 -19.01
N GLN A 172 4.29 0.99 -19.93
CA GLN A 172 3.74 0.00 -20.84
C GLN A 172 3.37 -1.30 -20.13
N GLN A 173 4.05 -1.69 -19.05
CA GLN A 173 3.78 -2.91 -18.30
C GLN A 173 2.60 -2.72 -17.34
N ILE A 174 2.47 -1.53 -16.76
CA ILE A 174 1.27 -1.06 -16.08
C ILE A 174 0.16 -0.95 -17.10
N HIS A 175 0.36 -0.27 -18.22
CA HIS A 175 -0.64 -0.17 -19.27
C HIS A 175 -1.04 -1.55 -19.81
N ILE A 176 -0.13 -2.53 -19.93
CA ILE A 176 -0.44 -3.92 -20.29
C ILE A 176 -1.18 -4.63 -19.17
N VAL A 177 -0.81 -4.44 -17.89
CA VAL A 177 -1.55 -5.01 -16.74
C VAL A 177 -2.95 -4.39 -16.65
N LEU A 178 -3.09 -3.10 -16.94
CA LEU A 178 -4.32 -2.30 -16.95
C LEU A 178 -5.19 -2.59 -18.20
N GLU A 179 -4.59 -2.80 -19.37
CA GLU A 179 -5.25 -3.21 -20.62
C GLU A 179 -5.67 -4.68 -20.53
N ALA A 180 -4.83 -5.57 -19.98
CA ALA A 180 -5.20 -6.95 -19.72
C ALA A 180 -6.37 -7.07 -18.73
N THR A 181 -6.54 -6.09 -17.82
CA THR A 181 -7.72 -5.99 -16.95
C THR A 181 -8.94 -5.39 -17.66
N LYS A 182 -8.77 -4.54 -18.68
CA LYS A 182 -9.87 -4.08 -19.56
C LYS A 182 -10.32 -5.13 -20.58
N ILE A 183 -9.41 -5.96 -21.10
CA ILE A 183 -9.66 -6.93 -22.19
C ILE A 183 -10.40 -8.20 -21.69
N LEU A 184 -10.55 -8.39 -20.39
CA LEU A 184 -11.36 -9.48 -19.81
C LEU A 184 -12.85 -9.15 -19.64
N PHE A 185 -13.32 -8.04 -20.23
CA PHE A 185 -14.73 -7.64 -20.31
C PHE A 185 -15.19 -7.30 -21.75
N LEU A 186 -14.79 -8.13 -22.71
CA LEU A 186 -15.58 -8.41 -23.93
C LEU A 186 -15.80 -9.91 -24.07
#